data_AF-A0A0D9PEB3-F1
#
_entry.id   AF-A0A0D9PEB3-F1
#
_cell.length_a   1.000
_cell.length_b   1.000
_cell.length_c   1.000
_cell.angle_alpha   90.00
_cell.angle_beta   90.00
_cell.angle_gamma   90.00
#
_symmetry.space_group_name_H-M   'P 1'
#
loop_
_entity.id
_entity.type
_entity.pdbx_description
1 polymer ?
#
loop_
_entity_poly.entity_id
_entity_poly.type
_entity_poly.pdbx_seq_one_letter_code
_entity_poly.pdbx_strand_id
1 'polypeptide(L)'
;MLLLTLLAALQWVLVVVAFDKWNVWLDHSDVLGDQWLQDTQLGLLALRIAEQEGRKLCILRPKSLKRDNAPMIMKTLNEVCREKSLVYMPGEVYNINSPMVTTNMVDVKIILTGRLQWSGNIDHWLRVSMPIGFQNQSTAWHFGGHNVLFDGFGIGTLDGNGQLWYNWAVSEGNLPHRPININFKGLSNSVIRGLRFVQSQMWTMAISHSRNLELSDIYVNSTSNSRWSTLNTDGCDTISSDNITFRRWWVANGDDAIALKGNSSFIYIYDSIFHGGQGIAIGSMGQFDGKYEYINNLYARNLTFVNTAHVAYLKTWAGVSRGVPPNGGGGGIGLATNITMEDIKIRRLRQQPFFCWQCENYSGWAGRDCNSSKFKMSRVTWRNVTGTVNKDVKDVGSFQCSSAAGGCDDFEVSDIDVWVDGGDKLDSWHCENVHGNKGFTCNDPPPQKSG
;
A
#
# COMPACT_ATOMS: atom_id res chain seq x y z
N MET A 1 38.61 27.45 16.98
CA MET A 1 37.98 26.93 15.75
C MET A 1 37.96 25.40 15.65
N LEU A 2 38.75 24.62 16.42
CA LEU A 2 38.66 23.15 16.44
C LEU A 2 37.65 22.57 17.46
N LEU A 3 37.13 23.37 18.39
CA LEU A 3 36.20 22.90 19.44
C LEU A 3 34.73 22.91 18.99
N LEU A 4 34.39 23.72 17.98
CA LEU A 4 33.02 23.84 17.46
C LEU A 4 32.67 22.77 16.40
N THR A 5 33.68 22.14 15.79
CA THR A 5 33.48 21.03 14.84
C THR A 5 33.34 19.67 15.53
N LEU A 6 33.89 19.48 16.74
CA LEU A 6 33.72 18.25 17.51
C LEU A 6 32.31 18.11 18.13
N LEU A 7 31.71 19.22 18.57
CA LEU A 7 30.36 19.22 19.16
C LEU A 7 29.27 18.91 18.12
N ALA A 8 29.45 19.35 16.87
CA ALA A 8 28.52 19.02 15.78
C ALA A 8 28.61 17.54 15.35
N ALA A 9 29.78 16.90 15.47
CA ALA A 9 29.95 15.48 15.14
C ALA A 9 29.41 14.56 16.26
N LEU A 10 29.53 14.95 17.53
CA LEU A 10 29.00 14.15 18.65
C LEU A 10 27.47 14.20 18.76
N GLN A 11 26.82 15.26 18.29
CA GLN A 11 25.35 15.36 18.29
C GLN A 11 24.67 14.50 17.22
N TRP A 12 25.39 14.16 16.14
CA TRP A 12 24.91 13.23 15.11
C TRP A 12 25.23 11.77 15.40
N VAL A 13 26.33 11.47 16.10
CA VAL A 13 26.70 10.09 16.46
C VAL A 13 25.85 9.54 17.61
N LEU A 14 25.38 10.39 18.54
CA LEU A 14 24.48 9.94 19.61
C LEU A 14 23.02 9.70 19.16
N VAL A 15 22.60 10.28 18.03
CA VAL A 15 21.27 10.04 17.44
C VAL A 15 21.26 8.78 16.54
N VAL A 16 22.41 8.40 15.98
CA VAL A 16 22.50 7.27 15.04
C VAL A 16 22.81 5.93 15.73
N VAL A 17 23.40 5.92 16.93
CA VAL A 17 23.85 4.67 17.59
C VAL A 17 22.84 4.09 18.60
N ALA A 18 21.72 4.77 18.88
CA ALA A 18 20.68 4.26 19.78
C ALA A 18 19.58 3.42 19.10
N PHE A 19 19.59 3.31 17.76
CA PHE A 19 18.46 2.73 17.01
C PHE A 19 18.55 1.23 16.67
N ASP A 20 19.63 0.53 17.04
CA ASP A 20 19.91 -0.82 16.52
C ASP A 20 19.71 -1.98 17.52
N LYS A 21 19.06 -1.74 18.67
CA LYS A 21 18.87 -2.80 19.69
C LYS A 21 17.50 -2.84 20.35
N TRP A 22 16.40 -2.86 19.59
CA TRP A 22 15.09 -3.23 20.16
C TRP A 22 14.28 -4.11 19.20
N ASN A 23 14.63 -5.39 19.18
CA ASN A 23 13.83 -6.47 18.59
C ASN A 23 12.94 -7.10 19.68
N VAL A 24 12.02 -6.34 20.29
CA VAL A 24 11.00 -6.89 21.20
C VAL A 24 9.73 -6.03 21.16
N TRP A 25 8.65 -6.60 20.60
CA TRP A 25 7.23 -6.38 20.94
C TRP A 25 6.79 -5.01 21.49
N LEU A 26 6.94 -3.94 20.70
CA LEU A 26 6.16 -2.71 20.92
C LEU A 26 5.04 -2.65 19.88
N ASP A 27 3.82 -2.73 20.40
CA ASP A 27 2.62 -2.23 19.74
C ASP A 27 2.96 -0.83 19.20
N HIS A 28 2.92 -0.64 17.88
CA HIS A 28 3.31 0.63 17.24
C HIS A 28 2.38 1.79 17.60
N SER A 29 1.36 1.56 18.43
CA SER A 29 0.62 2.60 19.14
C SER A 29 1.52 3.46 20.04
N ASP A 30 2.59 2.89 20.63
CA ASP A 30 3.42 3.58 21.64
C ASP A 30 4.71 4.22 21.07
N VAL A 31 5.16 3.85 19.87
CA VAL A 31 6.39 4.44 19.26
C VAL A 31 6.17 5.88 18.78
N LEU A 32 4.92 6.32 18.70
CA LEU A 32 4.55 7.69 18.35
C LEU A 32 4.20 8.53 19.59
N GLY A 33 4.49 8.09 20.81
CA GLY A 33 4.04 8.76 22.04
C GLY A 33 4.79 10.02 22.46
N ASP A 34 6.13 10.05 22.32
CA ASP A 34 6.91 10.78 23.34
C ASP A 34 7.68 12.04 22.94
N GLN A 35 7.66 12.50 21.68
CA GLN A 35 8.23 13.83 21.35
C GLN A 35 7.49 14.53 20.20
N TRP A 36 6.23 14.90 20.43
CA TRP A 36 5.55 15.81 19.51
C TRP A 36 5.92 17.26 19.81
N LEU A 37 6.45 17.96 18.81
CA LEU A 37 6.54 19.41 18.86
C LEU A 37 5.13 19.98 18.90
N GLN A 38 4.88 20.95 19.80
CA GLN A 38 3.61 21.68 19.80
C GLN A 38 3.41 22.41 18.47
N ASP A 39 2.17 22.61 18.05
CA ASP A 39 1.83 23.33 16.80
C ASP A 39 2.54 24.69 16.69
N THR A 40 2.72 25.41 17.81
CA THR A 40 3.48 26.66 17.88
C THR A 40 4.96 26.48 17.52
N GLN A 41 5.58 25.40 17.98
CA GLN A 41 6.97 25.06 17.67
C GLN A 41 7.12 24.65 16.21
N LEU A 42 6.16 23.89 15.66
CA LEU A 42 6.13 23.51 14.24
C LEU A 42 5.90 24.72 13.34
N GLY A 43 5.07 25.67 13.75
CA GLY A 43 4.92 26.95 13.06
C GLY A 43 6.22 27.77 13.00
N LEU A 44 6.95 27.86 14.12
CA LEU A 44 8.26 28.51 14.17
C LEU A 44 9.32 27.76 13.36
N LEU A 45 9.25 26.43 13.31
CA LEU A 45 10.10 25.61 12.46
C LEU A 45 9.81 25.89 10.98
N ALA A 46 8.54 25.90 10.58
CA ALA A 46 8.10 26.19 9.22
C ALA A 46 8.58 27.58 8.75
N LEU A 47 8.46 28.60 9.61
CA LEU A 47 9.00 29.95 9.36
C LEU A 47 10.52 29.91 9.11
N ARG A 48 11.28 29.29 10.02
CA ARG A 48 12.75 29.20 9.89
C ARG A 48 13.20 28.45 8.64
N ILE A 49 12.56 27.32 8.31
CA ILE A 49 12.85 26.56 7.10
C ILE A 49 12.56 27.42 5.86
N ALA A 50 11.42 28.11 5.84
CA ALA A 50 11.04 28.95 4.70
C ALA A 50 12.05 30.09 4.48
N GLU A 51 12.48 30.78 5.55
CA GLU A 51 13.49 31.84 5.48
C GLU A 51 14.86 31.31 5.03
N GLN A 52 15.35 30.23 5.66
CA GLN A 52 16.66 29.65 5.37
C GLN A 52 16.77 29.14 3.92
N GLU A 53 15.69 28.60 3.37
CA GLU A 53 15.68 28.03 2.02
C GLU A 53 15.15 29.01 0.95
N GLY A 54 14.78 30.23 1.35
CA GLY A 54 14.20 31.24 0.45
C GLY A 54 12.91 30.77 -0.22
N ARG A 55 12.03 30.11 0.54
CA ARG A 55 10.74 29.58 0.09
C ARG A 55 9.60 30.53 0.45
N LYS A 56 8.60 30.61 -0.41
CA LYS A 56 7.33 31.28 -0.06
C LYS A 56 6.58 30.47 0.99
N LEU A 57 6.25 31.07 2.13
CA LEU A 57 5.45 30.43 3.17
C LEU A 57 3.94 30.68 2.96
N CYS A 58 3.16 29.60 2.91
CA CYS A 58 1.70 29.65 2.99
C CYS A 58 1.23 28.92 4.25
N ILE A 59 0.52 29.62 5.15
CA ILE A 59 -0.10 29.01 6.33
C ILE A 59 -1.60 28.89 6.08
N LEU A 60 -2.10 27.66 6.00
CA LEU A 60 -3.51 27.36 5.77
C LEU A 60 -4.11 26.99 7.11
N ARG A 61 -5.11 27.71 7.60
CA ARG A 61 -5.84 27.32 8.81
C ARG A 61 -7.19 26.74 8.41
N PRO A 62 -7.70 25.71 9.11
CA PRO A 62 -9.01 25.16 8.83
C PRO A 62 -10.08 26.26 8.95
N LYS A 63 -11.15 26.13 8.17
CA LYS A 63 -12.30 27.03 8.27
C LYS A 63 -13.17 26.52 9.43
N SER A 64 -14.23 27.24 9.77
CA SER A 64 -15.20 26.73 10.75
C SER A 64 -15.68 25.31 10.40
N LEU A 65 -16.02 24.52 11.41
CA LEU A 65 -16.29 23.07 11.35
C LEU A 65 -17.32 22.58 10.31
N LYS A 66 -18.01 23.48 9.59
CA LYS A 66 -19.03 23.13 8.59
C LYS A 66 -18.65 23.54 7.16
N ARG A 67 -17.52 24.23 6.96
CA ARG A 67 -17.14 24.77 5.65
C ARG A 67 -16.12 23.87 4.97
N ASP A 68 -16.34 23.64 3.69
CA ASP A 68 -15.41 22.90 2.85
C ASP A 68 -14.07 23.64 2.72
N ASN A 69 -13.00 22.92 3.06
CA ASN A 69 -11.62 23.36 3.00
C ASN A 69 -10.95 23.05 1.66
N ALA A 70 -11.50 22.12 0.86
CA ALA A 70 -10.91 21.70 -0.41
C ALA A 70 -10.61 22.89 -1.36
N PRO A 71 -11.51 23.87 -1.58
CA PRO A 71 -11.22 25.00 -2.47
C PRO A 71 -10.01 25.84 -2.04
N MET A 72 -9.77 25.97 -0.74
CA MET A 72 -8.63 26.75 -0.22
C MET A 72 -7.32 25.98 -0.36
N ILE A 73 -7.35 24.66 -0.14
CA ILE A 73 -6.20 23.77 -0.36
C ILE A 73 -5.83 23.79 -1.84
N MET A 74 -6.80 23.58 -2.73
CA MET A 74 -6.59 23.61 -4.17
C MET A 74 -6.04 24.98 -4.64
N LYS A 75 -6.66 26.09 -4.23
CA LYS A 75 -6.14 27.42 -4.57
C LYS A 75 -4.69 27.61 -4.12
N THR A 76 -4.34 27.13 -2.94
CA THR A 76 -2.97 27.23 -2.44
C THR A 76 -2.01 26.41 -3.28
N LEU A 77 -2.30 25.13 -3.48
CA LEU A 77 -1.35 24.20 -4.13
C LEU A 77 -1.31 24.33 -5.65
N ASN A 78 -2.34 24.91 -6.28
CA ASN A 78 -2.39 25.11 -7.73
C ASN A 78 -2.01 26.52 -8.19
N GLU A 79 -2.12 27.52 -7.31
CA GLU A 79 -1.93 28.92 -7.72
C GLU A 79 -0.93 29.66 -6.81
N VAL A 80 -1.14 29.64 -5.49
CA VAL A 80 -0.43 30.56 -4.58
C VAL A 80 0.96 30.06 -4.17
N CYS A 81 1.05 28.78 -3.79
CA CYS A 81 2.25 28.10 -3.31
C CYS A 81 2.44 26.79 -4.09
N ARG A 82 2.40 26.91 -5.42
CA ARG A 82 2.65 25.80 -6.36
C ARG A 82 4.14 25.55 -6.57
N GLU A 83 4.99 26.57 -6.39
CA GLU A 83 6.40 26.54 -6.76
C GLU A 83 7.28 27.12 -5.66
N LYS A 84 8.42 26.47 -5.39
CA LYS A 84 9.45 26.89 -4.42
C LYS A 84 8.85 27.44 -3.11
N SER A 85 7.99 26.64 -2.49
CA SER A 85 7.19 27.06 -1.35
C SER A 85 7.21 26.06 -0.21
N LEU A 86 6.85 26.55 0.98
CA LEU A 86 6.50 25.75 2.15
C LEU A 86 5.04 26.04 2.51
N VAL A 87 4.23 24.99 2.57
CA VAL A 87 2.82 25.05 2.95
C VAL A 87 2.68 24.41 4.32
N TYR A 88 2.23 25.17 5.31
CA TYR A 88 1.96 24.67 6.66
C TYR A 88 0.45 24.63 6.90
N MET A 89 -0.05 23.46 7.30
CA MET A 89 -1.46 23.16 7.56
C MET A 89 -1.65 22.77 9.05
N PRO A 90 -1.67 23.76 9.97
CA PRO A 90 -1.90 23.58 11.41
C PRO A 90 -3.36 23.28 11.78
N GLY A 91 -3.59 22.99 13.07
CA GLY A 91 -4.93 22.97 13.67
C GLY A 91 -5.64 21.64 13.51
N GLU A 92 -6.84 21.51 14.09
CA GLU A 92 -7.43 20.19 14.34
C GLU A 92 -8.02 19.53 13.09
N VAL A 93 -9.05 20.12 12.46
CA VAL A 93 -9.82 19.43 11.41
C VAL A 93 -10.13 20.34 10.21
N TYR A 94 -9.79 19.87 9.02
CA TYR A 94 -10.18 20.40 7.71
C TYR A 94 -11.31 19.54 7.16
N ASN A 95 -12.49 20.13 6.96
CA ASN A 95 -13.64 19.41 6.42
C ASN A 95 -13.60 19.42 4.91
N ILE A 96 -13.70 18.25 4.28
CA ILE A 96 -13.39 18.11 2.86
C ILE A 96 -14.60 17.50 2.20
N ASN A 97 -15.29 18.33 1.43
CA ASN A 97 -16.57 17.99 0.81
C ASN A 97 -16.48 18.03 -0.73
N SER A 98 -15.35 18.43 -1.29
CA SER A 98 -15.14 18.47 -2.74
C SER A 98 -13.94 17.62 -3.15
N PRO A 99 -13.99 16.96 -4.32
CA PRO A 99 -12.83 16.29 -4.87
C PRO A 99 -11.72 17.31 -5.16
N MET A 100 -10.47 16.88 -5.04
CA MET A 100 -9.30 17.76 -5.19
C MET A 100 -8.37 17.29 -6.31
N VAL A 101 -7.82 18.24 -7.07
CA VAL A 101 -6.74 17.98 -8.04
C VAL A 101 -5.62 18.98 -7.78
N THR A 102 -4.45 18.48 -7.37
CA THR A 102 -3.25 19.28 -7.07
C THR A 102 -2.01 18.59 -7.62
N THR A 103 -1.84 18.58 -8.95
CA THR A 103 -0.92 17.66 -9.66
C THR A 103 0.27 18.30 -10.37
N ASN A 104 0.51 19.60 -10.22
CA ASN A 104 1.59 20.30 -10.95
C ASN A 104 2.49 21.15 -10.03
N MET A 105 2.71 20.68 -8.79
CA MET A 105 3.63 21.35 -7.86
C MET A 105 5.08 21.14 -8.29
N VAL A 106 5.94 22.13 -8.01
CA VAL A 106 7.38 22.05 -8.28
C VAL A 106 8.16 22.57 -7.08
N ASP A 107 8.98 21.72 -6.45
CA ASP A 107 9.77 22.10 -5.28
C ASP A 107 8.89 22.66 -4.13
N VAL A 108 7.89 21.87 -3.71
CA VAL A 108 6.96 22.25 -2.64
C VAL A 108 7.17 21.37 -1.42
N LYS A 109 7.35 21.99 -0.26
CA LYS A 109 7.32 21.34 1.05
C LYS A 109 5.94 21.55 1.68
N ILE A 110 5.31 20.49 2.15
CA ILE A 110 4.02 20.53 2.83
C ILE A 110 4.20 19.92 4.21
N ILE A 111 3.78 20.66 5.24
CA ILE A 111 3.73 20.22 6.63
C ILE A 111 2.27 20.16 7.04
N LEU A 112 1.76 18.96 7.32
CA LEU A 112 0.40 18.76 7.84
C LEU A 112 0.48 18.26 9.27
N THR A 113 -0.04 19.04 10.20
CA THR A 113 -0.24 18.60 11.59
C THR A 113 -1.70 18.36 11.93
N GLY A 114 -2.61 18.87 11.08
CA GLY A 114 -4.04 18.65 11.24
C GLY A 114 -4.60 17.38 10.63
N ARG A 115 -5.92 17.23 10.75
CA ARG A 115 -6.71 16.14 10.18
C ARG A 115 -7.52 16.62 8.98
N LEU A 116 -7.26 16.05 7.82
CA LEU A 116 -8.08 16.18 6.63
C LEU A 116 -9.20 15.13 6.69
N GLN A 117 -10.43 15.55 7.00
CA GLN A 117 -11.56 14.63 7.19
C GLN A 117 -12.53 14.70 6.03
N TRP A 118 -12.71 13.59 5.32
CA TRP A 118 -13.62 13.51 4.18
C TRP A 118 -15.07 13.44 4.68
N SER A 119 -15.97 14.11 3.97
CA SER A 119 -17.39 14.11 4.34
C SER A 119 -17.98 12.70 4.34
N GLY A 120 -18.91 12.41 5.25
CA GLY A 120 -19.59 11.12 5.34
C GLY A 120 -20.72 10.91 4.32
N ASN A 121 -20.87 11.80 3.33
CA ASN A 121 -21.97 11.72 2.38
C ASN A 121 -21.62 10.75 1.23
N ILE A 122 -22.05 9.50 1.38
CA ILE A 122 -21.81 8.41 0.42
C ILE A 122 -22.34 8.76 -0.97
N ASP A 123 -23.61 9.13 -1.07
CA ASP A 123 -24.27 9.47 -2.34
C ASP A 123 -23.55 10.59 -3.09
N HIS A 124 -23.04 11.58 -2.37
CA HIS A 124 -22.23 12.65 -2.94
C HIS A 124 -20.93 12.11 -3.53
N TRP A 125 -20.14 11.35 -2.76
CA TRP A 125 -18.85 10.84 -3.22
C TRP A 125 -18.95 9.82 -4.35
N LEU A 126 -20.01 9.00 -4.39
CA LEU A 126 -20.30 8.12 -5.52
C LEU A 126 -20.49 8.91 -6.83
N ARG A 127 -20.98 10.15 -6.76
CA ARG A 127 -21.18 11.03 -7.93
C ARG A 127 -19.95 11.85 -8.31
N VAL A 128 -19.16 12.30 -7.34
CA VAL A 128 -18.09 13.30 -7.57
C VAL A 128 -16.68 12.76 -7.51
N SER A 129 -16.49 11.50 -7.06
CA SER A 129 -15.17 10.88 -7.08
C SER A 129 -14.62 10.79 -8.51
N MET A 130 -13.32 11.02 -8.66
CA MET A 130 -12.69 11.19 -9.98
C MET A 130 -12.07 9.88 -10.44
N PRO A 131 -12.24 9.46 -11.70
CA PRO A 131 -11.61 8.24 -12.19
C PRO A 131 -10.09 8.32 -12.08
N ILE A 132 -9.45 7.21 -11.67
CA ILE A 132 -7.98 7.10 -11.67
C ILE A 132 -7.43 6.57 -13.01
N GLY A 133 -8.31 6.08 -13.90
CA GLY A 133 -7.94 5.52 -15.19
C GLY A 133 -7.52 4.04 -15.15
N PHE A 134 -7.78 3.35 -14.03
CA PHE A 134 -7.45 1.94 -13.83
C PHE A 134 -8.62 1.24 -13.11
N GLN A 135 -9.02 0.06 -13.62
CA GLN A 135 -10.07 -0.81 -13.06
C GLN A 135 -11.42 -0.13 -12.75
N ASN A 136 -11.74 0.98 -13.43
CA ASN A 136 -12.91 1.82 -13.12
C ASN A 136 -12.95 2.31 -11.66
N GLN A 137 -11.79 2.41 -11.01
CA GLN A 137 -11.66 2.96 -9.66
C GLN A 137 -11.65 4.48 -9.68
N SER A 138 -12.05 5.09 -8.56
CA SER A 138 -12.10 6.53 -8.39
C SER A 138 -11.37 7.00 -7.13
N THR A 139 -11.02 8.28 -7.06
CA THR A 139 -10.34 8.89 -5.91
C THR A 139 -11.01 10.21 -5.49
N ALA A 140 -10.89 10.55 -4.22
CA ALA A 140 -11.25 11.87 -3.70
C ALA A 140 -10.19 12.94 -4.03
N TRP A 141 -8.91 12.56 -4.18
CA TRP A 141 -7.83 13.52 -4.38
C TRP A 141 -6.75 13.01 -5.34
N HIS A 142 -6.56 13.67 -6.48
CA HIS A 142 -5.35 13.53 -7.30
C HIS A 142 -4.27 14.49 -6.80
N PHE A 143 -3.14 13.96 -6.32
CA PHE A 143 -2.03 14.74 -5.77
C PHE A 143 -0.73 14.41 -6.52
N GLY A 144 0.02 15.42 -6.98
CA GLY A 144 1.15 15.21 -7.87
C GLY A 144 2.07 16.41 -8.01
N GLY A 145 3.24 16.19 -8.61
CA GLY A 145 4.26 17.21 -8.79
C GLY A 145 5.68 16.67 -8.80
N HIS A 146 6.64 17.57 -8.92
CA HIS A 146 8.05 17.26 -8.94
C HIS A 146 8.76 17.84 -7.71
N ASN A 147 9.64 17.05 -7.09
CA ASN A 147 10.40 17.48 -5.90
C ASN A 147 9.46 17.95 -4.77
N VAL A 148 8.46 17.14 -4.46
CA VAL A 148 7.48 17.42 -3.40
C VAL A 148 7.88 16.67 -2.13
N LEU A 149 7.96 17.38 -1.01
CA LEU A 149 8.02 16.78 0.32
C LEU A 149 6.67 16.97 0.99
N PHE A 150 5.99 15.89 1.36
CA PHE A 150 4.78 15.95 2.19
C PHE A 150 5.03 15.25 3.52
N ASP A 151 5.13 16.03 4.59
CA ASP A 151 5.46 15.56 5.93
C ASP A 151 4.29 15.75 6.90
N GLY A 152 3.84 14.64 7.48
CA GLY A 152 2.82 14.64 8.52
C GLY A 152 3.37 14.79 9.94
N PHE A 153 4.68 14.74 10.14
CA PHE A 153 5.32 14.74 11.46
C PHE A 153 4.67 13.73 12.42
N GLY A 154 4.26 12.57 11.90
CA GLY A 154 3.63 11.47 12.64
C GLY A 154 2.21 11.74 13.17
N ILE A 155 1.66 12.94 13.01
CA ILE A 155 0.32 13.35 13.50
C ILE A 155 -0.64 13.77 12.38
N GLY A 156 -0.11 14.28 11.27
CA GLY A 156 -0.88 14.68 10.10
C GLY A 156 -1.74 13.54 9.59
N THR A 157 -3.05 13.74 9.58
CA THR A 157 -4.02 12.65 9.37
C THR A 157 -4.88 12.90 8.14
N LEU A 158 -5.04 11.89 7.29
CA LEU A 158 -6.11 11.80 6.29
C LEU A 158 -7.14 10.79 6.81
N ASP A 159 -8.36 11.26 7.04
CA ASP A 159 -9.45 10.49 7.62
C ASP A 159 -10.56 10.31 6.59
N GLY A 160 -10.75 9.06 6.17
CA GLY A 160 -11.72 8.72 5.15
C GLY A 160 -13.16 8.61 5.66
N ASN A 161 -13.38 8.65 6.98
CA ASN A 161 -14.70 8.44 7.59
C ASN A 161 -15.34 7.09 7.16
N GLY A 162 -14.51 6.05 7.08
CA GLY A 162 -14.75 4.74 6.49
C GLY A 162 -15.84 3.90 7.14
N GLN A 163 -16.17 4.09 8.42
CA GLN A 163 -17.20 3.26 9.09
C GLN A 163 -18.56 3.31 8.37
N LEU A 164 -18.92 4.47 7.83
CA LEU A 164 -20.13 4.64 7.03
C LEU A 164 -20.08 3.78 5.77
N TRP A 165 -18.92 3.71 5.12
CA TRP A 165 -18.68 2.91 3.93
C TRP A 165 -18.68 1.41 4.21
N TYR A 166 -18.13 0.96 5.34
CA TYR A 166 -18.18 -0.47 5.70
C TYR A 166 -19.62 -0.93 5.95
N ASN A 167 -20.41 -0.07 6.63
CA ASN A 167 -21.82 -0.35 6.90
C ASN A 167 -22.67 -0.33 5.63
N TRP A 168 -22.33 0.52 4.67
CA TRP A 168 -22.99 0.59 3.37
C TRP A 168 -22.60 -0.58 2.46
N ALA A 169 -21.31 -0.95 2.45
CA ALA A 169 -20.79 -2.02 1.61
C ALA A 169 -21.16 -3.41 2.11
N VAL A 170 -21.47 -3.58 3.40
CA VAL A 170 -21.94 -4.85 3.99
C VAL A 170 -21.05 -6.07 3.68
N SER A 171 -19.73 -5.86 3.71
CA SER A 171 -18.70 -6.84 3.30
C SER A 171 -18.67 -7.21 1.81
N GLU A 172 -19.39 -6.49 0.96
CA GLU A 172 -19.26 -6.61 -0.50
C GLU A 172 -18.02 -5.88 -0.99
N GLY A 173 -17.27 -6.55 -1.86
CA GLY A 173 -16.05 -6.02 -2.45
C GLY A 173 -16.27 -5.30 -3.77
N ASN A 174 -15.30 -4.49 -4.19
CA ASN A 174 -15.23 -3.85 -5.50
C ASN A 174 -16.51 -3.09 -5.91
N LEU A 175 -17.20 -2.49 -4.93
CA LEU A 175 -18.34 -1.64 -5.19
C LEU A 175 -17.89 -0.40 -5.98
N PRO A 176 -18.51 -0.10 -7.14
CA PRO A 176 -18.09 1.00 -8.00
C PRO A 176 -18.06 2.35 -7.28
N HIS A 177 -17.09 3.19 -7.67
CA HIS A 177 -16.98 4.60 -7.25
C HIS A 177 -16.76 4.87 -5.76
N ARG A 178 -16.48 3.85 -4.95
CA ARG A 178 -16.03 4.03 -3.57
C ARG A 178 -14.64 4.70 -3.60
N PRO A 179 -14.49 5.95 -3.12
CA PRO A 179 -13.30 6.74 -3.43
C PRO A 179 -12.08 6.25 -2.65
N ILE A 180 -10.96 6.15 -3.36
CA ILE A 180 -9.62 6.09 -2.77
C ILE A 180 -9.32 7.44 -2.10
N ASN A 181 -8.75 7.48 -0.88
CA ASN A 181 -8.53 8.77 -0.20
C ASN A 181 -7.66 9.71 -1.04
N ILE A 182 -6.56 9.18 -1.59
CA ILE A 182 -5.60 9.94 -2.37
C ILE A 182 -4.96 9.06 -3.45
N ASN A 183 -4.84 9.61 -4.64
CA ASN A 183 -4.02 9.07 -5.72
C ASN A 183 -2.81 9.97 -5.91
N PHE A 184 -1.64 9.46 -5.51
CA PHE A 184 -0.33 10.04 -5.78
C PHE A 184 -0.01 9.88 -7.27
N LYS A 185 -0.45 10.86 -8.06
CA LYS A 185 -0.46 10.85 -9.52
C LYS A 185 0.67 11.68 -10.08
N GLY A 186 1.59 11.05 -10.83
CA GLY A 186 2.65 11.78 -11.50
C GLY A 186 3.64 12.44 -10.55
N LEU A 187 3.83 11.88 -9.35
CA LEU A 187 4.89 12.35 -8.45
C LEU A 187 6.25 11.94 -9.02
N SER A 188 7.22 12.85 -8.95
CA SER A 188 8.60 12.53 -9.30
C SER A 188 9.63 13.14 -8.37
N ASN A 189 10.63 12.36 -7.97
CA ASN A 189 11.69 12.77 -7.06
C ASN A 189 11.13 13.34 -5.76
N SER A 190 10.17 12.64 -5.16
CA SER A 190 9.35 13.16 -4.08
C SER A 190 9.42 12.25 -2.85
N VAL A 191 9.11 12.81 -1.69
CA VAL A 191 9.07 12.09 -0.41
C VAL A 191 7.75 12.38 0.28
N ILE A 192 7.04 11.33 0.69
CA ILE A 192 5.84 11.40 1.52
C ILE A 192 6.19 10.72 2.83
N ARG A 193 6.04 11.39 3.97
CA ARG A 193 6.45 10.78 5.24
C ARG A 193 5.62 11.19 6.44
N GLY A 194 5.60 10.32 7.45
CA GLY A 194 4.99 10.64 8.74
C GLY A 194 3.48 10.91 8.68
N LEU A 195 2.80 10.47 7.62
CA LEU A 195 1.35 10.65 7.46
C LEU A 195 0.59 9.46 8.07
N ARG A 196 -0.57 9.78 8.62
CA ARG A 196 -1.54 8.81 9.13
C ARG A 196 -2.73 8.77 8.17
N PHE A 197 -3.14 7.57 7.79
CA PHE A 197 -4.36 7.32 7.03
C PHE A 197 -5.27 6.47 7.89
N VAL A 198 -6.46 6.97 8.17
CA VAL A 198 -7.41 6.28 9.05
C VAL A 198 -8.76 6.15 8.38
N GLN A 199 -9.41 5.02 8.63
CA GLN A 199 -10.79 4.77 8.24
C GLN A 199 -11.02 5.03 6.74
N SER A 200 -10.25 4.37 5.88
CA SER A 200 -10.36 4.53 4.44
C SER A 200 -11.73 4.07 3.94
N GLN A 201 -12.29 4.77 2.96
CA GLN A 201 -13.55 4.37 2.32
C GLN A 201 -13.36 3.12 1.48
N MET A 202 -12.22 3.06 0.77
CA MET A 202 -11.78 2.01 -0.14
C MET A 202 -10.26 1.83 0.00
N TRP A 203 -9.53 1.56 -1.09
CA TRP A 203 -8.07 1.58 -1.06
C TRP A 203 -7.62 2.88 -0.44
N THR A 204 -6.68 2.76 0.49
CA THR A 204 -6.23 3.89 1.28
C THR A 204 -5.54 4.91 0.38
N MET A 205 -4.65 4.43 -0.49
CA MET A 205 -4.01 5.26 -1.50
C MET A 205 -3.67 4.46 -2.75
N ALA A 206 -3.53 5.19 -3.85
CA ALA A 206 -2.91 4.69 -5.07
C ALA A 206 -1.69 5.53 -5.42
N ILE A 207 -0.71 4.92 -6.08
CA ILE A 207 0.42 5.61 -6.70
C ILE A 207 0.33 5.32 -8.19
N SER A 208 -0.01 6.33 -8.98
CA SER A 208 -0.14 6.17 -10.43
C SER A 208 0.80 7.05 -11.23
N HIS A 209 1.46 6.47 -12.24
CA HIS A 209 2.37 7.18 -13.14
C HIS A 209 3.48 7.96 -12.42
N SER A 210 3.94 7.46 -11.27
CA SER A 210 4.93 8.13 -10.43
C SER A 210 6.31 7.47 -10.56
N ARG A 211 7.37 8.22 -10.27
CA ARG A 211 8.75 7.72 -10.32
C ARG A 211 9.65 8.28 -9.23
N ASN A 212 10.60 7.51 -8.73
CA ASN A 212 11.55 7.96 -7.69
C ASN A 212 10.80 8.57 -6.50
N LEU A 213 9.95 7.76 -5.87
CA LEU A 213 9.08 8.17 -4.79
C LEU A 213 9.38 7.35 -3.55
N GLU A 214 9.70 8.01 -2.45
CA GLU A 214 9.80 7.36 -1.13
C GLU A 214 8.56 7.69 -0.31
N LEU A 215 7.97 6.65 0.29
CA LEU A 215 6.98 6.76 1.33
C LEU A 215 7.51 6.13 2.62
N SER A 216 7.81 6.94 3.62
CA SER A 216 8.40 6.47 4.89
C SER A 216 7.57 6.85 6.12
N ASP A 217 7.60 5.99 7.15
CA ASP A 217 6.92 6.26 8.42
C ASP A 217 5.40 6.49 8.26
N ILE A 218 4.77 5.67 7.42
CA ILE A 218 3.33 5.77 7.12
C ILE A 218 2.54 4.84 8.04
N TYR A 219 1.48 5.40 8.62
CA TYR A 219 0.52 4.67 9.45
C TYR A 219 -0.80 4.50 8.70
N VAL A 220 -1.30 3.29 8.56
CA VAL A 220 -2.62 2.98 7.97
C VAL A 220 -3.46 2.18 8.95
N ASN A 221 -4.68 2.64 9.25
CA ASN A 221 -5.61 1.90 10.12
C ASN A 221 -7.06 2.01 9.65
N SER A 222 -7.63 0.88 9.22
CA SER A 222 -9.04 0.73 8.86
C SER A 222 -9.64 -0.42 9.67
N THR A 223 -10.26 -0.06 10.80
CA THR A 223 -10.96 -0.99 11.69
C THR A 223 -12.45 -0.71 11.71
N SER A 224 -13.27 -1.76 11.61
CA SER A 224 -14.72 -1.66 11.73
C SER A 224 -15.14 -1.86 13.19
N ASN A 225 -16.06 -1.02 13.67
CA ASN A 225 -16.74 -1.20 14.95
C ASN A 225 -18.11 -1.89 14.80
N SER A 226 -18.42 -2.41 13.61
CA SER A 226 -19.64 -3.14 13.31
C SER A 226 -19.32 -4.58 12.88
N ARG A 227 -20.36 -5.37 12.58
CA ARG A 227 -20.20 -6.74 12.07
C ARG A 227 -19.62 -6.82 10.65
N TRP A 228 -19.55 -5.69 9.95
CA TRP A 228 -19.10 -5.65 8.56
C TRP A 228 -17.59 -5.50 8.47
N SER A 229 -16.99 -6.16 7.48
CA SER A 229 -15.55 -6.12 7.24
C SER A 229 -15.09 -4.80 6.64
N THR A 230 -13.78 -4.56 6.65
CA THR A 230 -13.12 -3.44 5.97
C THR A 230 -12.55 -3.86 4.61
N LEU A 231 -13.26 -4.71 3.87
CA LEU A 231 -12.82 -5.26 2.59
C LEU A 231 -12.47 -4.14 1.56
N ASN A 232 -11.43 -4.39 0.76
CA ASN A 232 -10.74 -3.47 -0.15
C ASN A 232 -10.34 -2.13 0.49
N THR A 233 -9.81 -2.19 1.72
CA THR A 233 -9.09 -1.06 2.35
C THR A 233 -7.58 -1.19 2.21
N ASP A 234 -7.13 -1.53 1.00
CA ASP A 234 -5.73 -1.78 0.64
C ASP A 234 -4.84 -0.64 1.18
N GLY A 235 -3.63 -0.95 1.65
CA GLY A 235 -2.74 0.06 2.20
C GLY A 235 -2.21 0.98 1.11
N CYS A 236 -1.67 0.42 0.02
CA CYS A 236 -1.29 1.17 -1.17
C CYS A 236 -1.25 0.31 -2.43
N ASP A 237 -1.77 0.86 -3.53
CA ASP A 237 -1.77 0.22 -4.84
C ASP A 237 -0.86 0.96 -5.82
N THR A 238 0.19 0.31 -6.33
CA THR A 238 1.07 0.89 -7.36
C THR A 238 0.57 0.57 -8.76
N ILE A 239 0.48 1.57 -9.62
CA ILE A 239 -0.06 1.47 -10.98
C ILE A 239 0.89 2.21 -11.92
N SER A 240 1.46 1.53 -12.90
CA SER A 240 2.32 2.17 -13.92
C SER A 240 3.41 3.08 -13.31
N SER A 241 4.10 2.61 -12.26
CA SER A 241 5.01 3.43 -11.45
C SER A 241 6.36 2.74 -11.26
N ASP A 242 7.42 3.54 -11.17
CA ASP A 242 8.81 3.06 -11.23
C ASP A 242 9.66 3.57 -10.06
N ASN A 243 10.49 2.73 -9.47
CA ASN A 243 11.38 3.12 -8.37
C ASN A 243 10.61 3.74 -7.19
N ILE A 244 9.79 2.91 -6.54
CA ILE A 244 8.95 3.28 -5.41
C ILE A 244 9.45 2.56 -4.17
N THR A 245 9.73 3.31 -3.10
CA THR A 245 10.20 2.76 -1.82
C THR A 245 9.16 2.96 -0.74
N PHE A 246 8.73 1.86 -0.12
CA PHE A 246 7.92 1.82 1.09
C PHE A 246 8.84 1.44 2.26
N ARG A 247 8.91 2.25 3.31
CA ARG A 247 9.82 1.97 4.44
C ARG A 247 9.20 2.33 5.78
N ARG A 248 9.30 1.44 6.77
CA ARG A 248 8.76 1.66 8.13
C ARG A 248 7.26 1.94 8.13
N TRP A 249 6.51 1.13 7.41
CA TRP A 249 5.05 1.20 7.41
C TRP A 249 4.47 0.37 8.53
N TRP A 250 3.38 0.87 9.11
CA TRP A 250 2.47 0.08 9.93
C TRP A 250 1.09 0.10 9.30
N VAL A 251 0.56 -1.07 8.94
CA VAL A 251 -0.74 -1.20 8.29
C VAL A 251 -1.63 -2.16 9.06
N ALA A 252 -2.83 -1.71 9.43
CA ALA A 252 -3.93 -2.57 9.86
C ALA A 252 -5.17 -2.31 9.00
N ASN A 253 -5.59 -3.28 8.22
CA ASN A 253 -6.69 -3.12 7.28
C ASN A 253 -7.46 -4.43 7.02
N GLY A 254 -8.38 -4.39 6.05
CA GLY A 254 -9.19 -5.54 5.65
C GLY A 254 -8.75 -6.24 4.36
N ASP A 255 -7.71 -5.75 3.69
CA ASP A 255 -7.28 -6.24 2.37
C ASP A 255 -5.75 -6.21 2.19
N ASP A 256 -5.23 -6.01 0.98
CA ASP A 256 -3.80 -5.96 0.68
C ASP A 256 -3.06 -4.89 1.49
N ALA A 257 -1.92 -5.23 2.08
CA ALA A 257 -1.07 -4.23 2.73
C ALA A 257 -0.45 -3.31 1.67
N ILE A 258 0.14 -3.92 0.63
CA ILE A 258 0.63 -3.26 -0.57
C ILE A 258 0.28 -4.17 -1.75
N ALA A 259 -0.33 -3.60 -2.78
CA ALA A 259 -0.63 -4.29 -4.03
C ALA A 259 0.16 -3.68 -5.21
N LEU A 260 0.86 -4.51 -5.96
CA LEU A 260 1.49 -4.11 -7.21
C LEU A 260 0.54 -4.42 -8.35
N LYS A 261 0.11 -3.40 -9.09
CA LYS A 261 -0.68 -3.55 -10.32
C LYS A 261 0.21 -3.43 -11.56
N GLY A 262 -0.41 -3.50 -12.74
CA GLY A 262 0.27 -3.52 -14.01
C GLY A 262 1.20 -2.32 -14.26
N ASN A 263 2.33 -2.62 -14.91
CA ASN A 263 3.39 -1.72 -15.34
C ASN A 263 4.17 -1.06 -14.19
N SER A 264 4.27 -1.74 -13.05
CA SER A 264 5.08 -1.27 -11.92
C SER A 264 6.44 -1.96 -11.86
N SER A 265 7.51 -1.20 -11.65
CA SER A 265 8.89 -1.69 -11.62
C SER A 265 9.75 -1.10 -10.52
N PHE A 266 10.76 -1.84 -10.08
CA PHE A 266 11.69 -1.41 -9.01
C PHE A 266 10.94 -0.95 -7.76
N ILE A 267 10.18 -1.87 -7.19
CA ILE A 267 9.39 -1.63 -6.00
C ILE A 267 10.13 -2.20 -4.81
N TYR A 268 10.29 -1.39 -3.76
CA TYR A 268 11.03 -1.75 -2.57
C TYR A 268 10.16 -1.63 -1.32
N ILE A 269 10.17 -2.65 -0.47
CA ILE A 269 9.37 -2.66 0.77
C ILE A 269 10.27 -3.07 1.94
N TYR A 270 10.45 -2.18 2.91
CA TYR A 270 11.41 -2.37 4.00
C TYR A 270 10.82 -2.13 5.37
N ASP A 271 11.28 -2.90 6.35
CA ASP A 271 11.18 -2.59 7.78
C ASP A 271 9.73 -2.34 8.24
N SER A 272 8.77 -3.09 7.71
CA SER A 272 7.34 -2.80 7.86
C SER A 272 6.57 -3.92 8.57
N ILE A 273 5.46 -3.54 9.20
CA ILE A 273 4.58 -4.46 9.93
C ILE A 273 3.17 -4.36 9.38
N PHE A 274 2.60 -5.50 9.03
CA PHE A 274 1.26 -5.62 8.45
C PHE A 274 0.37 -6.48 9.35
N HIS A 275 -0.80 -5.96 9.70
CA HIS A 275 -1.76 -6.55 10.63
C HIS A 275 -3.11 -6.80 9.95
N GLY A 276 -3.69 -7.98 10.16
CA GLY A 276 -4.95 -8.32 9.52
C GLY A 276 -4.79 -8.36 8.00
N GLY A 277 -5.80 -7.98 7.21
CA GLY A 277 -5.66 -7.92 5.75
C GLY A 277 -5.21 -9.23 5.07
N GLN A 278 -4.70 -9.10 3.85
CA GLN A 278 -4.33 -10.22 2.97
C GLN A 278 -2.81 -10.48 2.90
N GLY A 279 -1.96 -9.45 2.98
CA GLY A 279 -0.52 -9.55 2.78
C GLY A 279 -0.05 -8.68 1.62
N ILE A 280 1.05 -9.04 0.95
CA ILE A 280 1.52 -8.33 -0.26
C ILE A 280 0.95 -9.00 -1.50
N ALA A 281 0.19 -8.26 -2.30
CA ALA A 281 -0.31 -8.74 -3.58
C ALA A 281 0.61 -8.34 -4.73
N ILE A 282 0.97 -9.31 -5.54
CA ILE A 282 1.50 -9.10 -6.88
C ILE A 282 0.30 -9.31 -7.81
N GLY A 283 -0.48 -8.23 -7.98
CA GLY A 283 -1.62 -8.16 -8.88
C GLY A 283 -2.93 -7.59 -8.31
N SER A 284 -4.07 -7.82 -8.97
CA SER A 284 -4.20 -8.69 -10.15
C SER A 284 -3.66 -8.07 -11.44
N MET A 285 -3.02 -8.90 -12.28
CA MET A 285 -2.60 -8.53 -13.65
C MET A 285 -3.44 -9.26 -14.69
N GLY A 286 -3.44 -8.75 -15.91
CA GLY A 286 -4.06 -9.41 -17.06
C GLY A 286 -5.56 -9.17 -17.19
N GLN A 287 -6.10 -8.13 -16.55
CA GLN A 287 -7.53 -7.84 -16.60
C GLN A 287 -7.99 -7.38 -17.98
N PHE A 288 -7.13 -6.70 -18.74
CA PHE A 288 -7.51 -6.08 -20.00
C PHE A 288 -7.09 -6.95 -21.18
N ASP A 289 -8.07 -7.41 -21.94
CA ASP A 289 -7.88 -8.36 -23.05
C ASP A 289 -6.83 -7.88 -24.07
N GLY A 290 -5.89 -8.77 -24.39
CA GLY A 290 -4.78 -8.52 -25.31
C GLY A 290 -3.78 -7.45 -24.86
N LYS A 291 -3.96 -6.80 -23.70
CA LYS A 291 -3.00 -5.82 -23.18
C LYS A 291 -1.85 -6.52 -22.50
N TYR A 292 -0.64 -6.07 -22.85
CA TYR A 292 0.57 -6.48 -22.17
C TYR A 292 0.78 -5.63 -20.92
N GLU A 293 0.98 -6.28 -19.78
CA GLU A 293 1.36 -5.64 -18.52
C GLU A 293 2.58 -6.34 -17.93
N TYR A 294 3.33 -5.64 -17.09
CA TYR A 294 4.42 -6.25 -16.35
C TYR A 294 4.45 -5.84 -14.89
N ILE A 295 5.01 -6.71 -14.07
CA ILE A 295 5.59 -6.35 -12.78
C ILE A 295 7.02 -6.87 -12.80
N ASN A 296 8.00 -6.01 -12.57
CA ASN A 296 9.38 -6.46 -12.50
C ASN A 296 10.16 -5.82 -11.34
N ASN A 297 11.10 -6.56 -10.78
CA ASN A 297 12.02 -6.06 -9.75
C ASN A 297 11.27 -5.60 -8.49
N LEU A 298 10.58 -6.52 -7.81
CA LEU A 298 10.12 -6.31 -6.43
C LEU A 298 11.19 -6.86 -5.48
N TYR A 299 11.64 -6.04 -4.55
CA TYR A 299 12.49 -6.49 -3.45
C TYR A 299 11.90 -6.05 -2.11
N ALA A 300 11.59 -7.02 -1.25
CA ALA A 300 11.02 -6.76 0.07
C ALA A 300 11.88 -7.40 1.15
N ARG A 301 12.20 -6.67 2.22
CA ARG A 301 13.04 -7.19 3.30
C ARG A 301 12.60 -6.71 4.69
N ASN A 302 12.80 -7.58 5.68
CA ASN A 302 12.59 -7.27 7.09
C ASN A 302 11.13 -6.89 7.37
N LEU A 303 10.24 -7.83 7.10
CA LEU A 303 8.80 -7.63 7.19
C LEU A 303 8.20 -8.52 8.28
N THR A 304 7.21 -7.98 9.00
CA THR A 304 6.43 -8.76 9.97
C THR A 304 4.95 -8.80 9.57
N PHE A 305 4.40 -10.00 9.43
CA PHE A 305 3.00 -10.23 9.10
C PHE A 305 2.28 -10.79 10.33
N VAL A 306 1.26 -10.10 10.81
CA VAL A 306 0.51 -10.45 12.01
C VAL A 306 -0.95 -10.67 11.66
N ASN A 307 -1.41 -11.91 11.75
CA ASN A 307 -2.80 -12.28 11.45
C ASN A 307 -3.27 -11.87 10.03
N THR A 308 -2.33 -11.75 9.09
CA THR A 308 -2.65 -11.57 7.66
C THR A 308 -3.08 -12.91 7.05
N ALA A 309 -3.73 -12.88 5.89
CA ALA A 309 -4.06 -14.12 5.19
C ALA A 309 -2.78 -14.83 4.73
N HIS A 310 -1.91 -14.09 4.03
CA HIS A 310 -0.69 -14.57 3.41
C HIS A 310 0.49 -13.67 3.79
N VAL A 311 1.71 -14.12 3.47
CA VAL A 311 2.87 -13.24 3.34
C VAL A 311 2.75 -12.50 2.00
N ALA A 312 2.69 -13.28 0.92
CA ALA A 312 2.59 -12.74 -0.42
C ALA A 312 1.84 -13.67 -1.35
N TYR A 313 1.19 -13.08 -2.34
CA TYR A 313 0.47 -13.85 -3.32
C TYR A 313 0.43 -13.19 -4.70
N LEU A 314 0.51 -14.04 -5.73
CA LEU A 314 0.49 -13.64 -7.14
C LEU A 314 -0.88 -13.97 -7.71
N LYS A 315 -1.57 -12.98 -8.29
CA LYS A 315 -2.91 -13.18 -8.87
C LYS A 315 -2.97 -12.65 -10.29
N THR A 316 -3.38 -13.46 -11.26
CA THR A 316 -3.74 -12.98 -12.61
C THR A 316 -5.20 -13.28 -12.90
N TRP A 317 -5.80 -12.43 -13.72
CA TRP A 317 -7.07 -12.75 -14.34
C TRP A 317 -6.93 -13.96 -15.26
N ALA A 318 -8.04 -14.65 -15.42
CA ALA A 318 -8.14 -15.73 -16.37
C ALA A 318 -7.92 -15.25 -17.82
N GLY A 319 -7.55 -16.16 -18.72
CA GLY A 319 -7.23 -15.84 -20.11
C GLY A 319 -8.43 -15.59 -21.03
N VAL A 320 -9.65 -15.74 -20.53
CA VAL A 320 -10.86 -15.39 -21.29
C VAL A 320 -11.56 -14.22 -20.61
N SER A 321 -11.72 -13.14 -21.36
CA SER A 321 -12.36 -11.91 -20.88
C SER A 321 -13.85 -12.11 -20.62
N ARG A 322 -14.33 -11.72 -19.43
CA ARG A 322 -15.74 -11.78 -19.02
C ARG A 322 -16.16 -10.56 -18.23
N GLY A 323 -17.31 -10.00 -18.56
CA GLY A 323 -17.85 -8.83 -17.89
C GLY A 323 -17.03 -7.57 -18.19
N VAL A 324 -17.20 -6.55 -17.36
CA VAL A 324 -16.48 -5.28 -17.45
C VAL A 324 -15.89 -4.90 -16.09
N PRO A 325 -14.76 -4.17 -16.04
CA PRO A 325 -14.21 -3.66 -14.79
C PRO A 325 -15.26 -2.86 -13.98
N PRO A 326 -15.19 -2.87 -12.63
CA PRO A 326 -14.10 -3.43 -11.81
C PRO A 326 -14.12 -4.95 -11.66
N ASN A 327 -15.28 -5.61 -11.82
CA ASN A 327 -15.47 -7.02 -11.48
C ASN A 327 -15.27 -8.01 -12.65
N GLY A 328 -15.24 -7.50 -13.87
CA GLY A 328 -14.99 -8.28 -15.08
C GLY A 328 -13.66 -7.94 -15.74
N GLY A 329 -13.23 -8.83 -16.61
CA GLY A 329 -11.98 -8.77 -17.38
C GLY A 329 -11.43 -10.16 -17.66
N GLY A 330 -10.16 -10.19 -18.07
CA GLY A 330 -9.42 -11.37 -18.48
C GLY A 330 -8.81 -11.21 -19.87
N GLY A 331 -7.97 -12.17 -20.25
CA GLY A 331 -7.31 -12.22 -21.57
C GLY A 331 -6.09 -11.32 -21.72
N GLY A 332 -5.71 -10.58 -20.68
CA GLY A 332 -4.45 -9.84 -20.69
C GLY A 332 -3.24 -10.78 -20.68
N ILE A 333 -2.14 -10.28 -21.24
CA ILE A 333 -0.87 -10.98 -21.40
C ILE A 333 0.22 -10.22 -20.64
N GLY A 334 1.37 -10.83 -20.41
CA GLY A 334 2.41 -10.13 -19.67
C GLY A 334 3.38 -11.01 -18.92
N LEU A 335 4.12 -10.39 -18.01
CA LEU A 335 5.11 -11.05 -17.17
C LEU A 335 5.22 -10.40 -15.78
N ALA A 336 5.16 -11.22 -14.73
CA ALA A 336 5.60 -10.86 -13.39
C ALA A 336 6.94 -11.57 -13.11
N THR A 337 8.03 -10.84 -12.88
CA THR A 337 9.35 -11.45 -12.74
C THR A 337 10.34 -10.70 -11.86
N ASN A 338 11.37 -11.42 -11.37
CA ASN A 338 12.39 -10.89 -10.48
C ASN A 338 11.76 -10.30 -9.22
N ILE A 339 11.11 -11.19 -8.47
CA ILE A 339 10.43 -10.87 -7.21
C ILE A 339 11.20 -11.58 -6.11
N THR A 340 11.67 -10.84 -5.11
CA THR A 340 12.41 -11.40 -3.99
C THR A 340 11.88 -10.81 -2.69
N MET A 341 11.57 -11.68 -1.73
CA MET A 341 11.18 -11.30 -0.39
C MET A 341 11.98 -12.08 0.63
N GLU A 342 12.62 -11.41 1.58
CA GLU A 342 13.48 -12.06 2.56
C GLU A 342 13.39 -11.43 3.95
N ASP A 343 13.88 -12.17 4.96
CA ASP A 343 13.84 -11.78 6.37
C ASP A 343 12.39 -11.49 6.84
N ILE A 344 11.55 -12.52 6.75
CA ILE A 344 10.11 -12.41 7.03
C ILE A 344 9.78 -13.10 8.35
N LYS A 345 9.06 -12.38 9.21
CA LYS A 345 8.47 -12.92 10.44
C LYS A 345 6.96 -13.02 10.28
N ILE A 346 6.39 -14.17 10.61
CA ILE A 346 4.94 -14.38 10.57
C ILE A 346 4.39 -14.69 11.96
N ARG A 347 3.20 -14.19 12.27
CA ARG A 347 2.51 -14.45 13.53
C ARG A 347 1.05 -14.77 13.24
N ARG A 348 0.70 -16.05 13.35
CA ARG A 348 -0.67 -16.57 13.19
C ARG A 348 -1.32 -16.20 11.85
N LEU A 349 -0.67 -16.47 10.72
CA LEU A 349 -1.32 -16.30 9.41
C LEU A 349 -2.60 -17.12 9.31
N ARG A 350 -3.58 -16.57 8.59
CA ARG A 350 -4.91 -17.19 8.45
C ARG A 350 -5.02 -18.16 7.28
N GLN A 351 -4.10 -18.08 6.32
CA GLN A 351 -4.00 -18.96 5.15
C GLN A 351 -2.52 -19.27 4.86
N GLN A 352 -2.27 -20.03 3.81
CA GLN A 352 -0.93 -20.43 3.36
C GLN A 352 -0.03 -19.21 3.12
N PRO A 353 1.22 -19.18 3.66
CA PRO A 353 2.16 -18.07 3.47
C PRO A 353 2.31 -17.58 2.03
N PHE A 354 2.39 -18.50 1.06
CA PHE A 354 2.63 -18.18 -0.34
C PHE A 354 1.53 -18.75 -1.24
N PHE A 355 1.00 -17.92 -2.15
CA PHE A 355 -0.09 -18.33 -3.01
C PHE A 355 0.07 -17.79 -4.44
N CYS A 356 -0.26 -18.60 -5.43
CA CYS A 356 -0.32 -18.18 -6.84
C CYS A 356 -1.63 -18.65 -7.46
N TRP A 357 -2.29 -17.76 -8.20
CA TRP A 357 -3.60 -18.00 -8.81
C TRP A 357 -3.73 -17.30 -10.17
N GLN A 358 -4.05 -18.05 -11.22
CA GLN A 358 -4.14 -17.53 -12.58
C GLN A 358 -5.54 -17.59 -13.21
N CYS A 359 -6.59 -17.63 -12.37
CA CYS A 359 -7.99 -17.66 -12.80
C CYS A 359 -8.88 -16.75 -11.96
N GLU A 360 -8.44 -15.52 -11.73
CA GLU A 360 -9.26 -14.53 -11.05
C GLU A 360 -10.44 -14.08 -11.93
N ASN A 361 -11.63 -14.01 -11.34
CA ASN A 361 -12.83 -13.44 -11.98
C ASN A 361 -13.93 -13.15 -10.94
N TYR A 362 -14.31 -11.88 -10.79
CA TYR A 362 -15.32 -11.47 -9.81
C TYR A 362 -16.76 -11.42 -10.37
N SER A 363 -16.98 -11.96 -11.57
CA SER A 363 -18.29 -12.03 -12.25
C SER A 363 -18.84 -13.46 -12.29
N GLY A 364 -18.54 -14.27 -11.27
CA GLY A 364 -19.08 -15.63 -11.11
C GLY A 364 -18.32 -16.72 -11.87
N TRP A 365 -17.06 -16.48 -12.23
CA TRP A 365 -16.25 -17.46 -12.97
C TRP A 365 -14.87 -17.74 -12.38
N ALA A 366 -14.60 -17.27 -11.15
CA ALA A 366 -13.35 -17.55 -10.46
C ALA A 366 -13.12 -19.06 -10.37
N GLY A 367 -11.90 -19.50 -10.69
CA GLY A 367 -11.51 -20.90 -10.57
C GLY A 367 -11.97 -21.84 -11.68
N ARG A 368 -12.72 -21.37 -12.69
CA ARG A 368 -13.32 -22.26 -13.70
C ARG A 368 -12.45 -22.50 -14.94
N ASP A 369 -11.43 -21.66 -15.17
CA ASP A 369 -10.52 -21.77 -16.31
C ASP A 369 -9.06 -21.45 -15.96
N CYS A 370 -8.59 -22.02 -14.86
CA CYS A 370 -7.23 -21.88 -14.32
C CYS A 370 -6.07 -22.19 -15.27
N ASN A 371 -6.35 -22.85 -16.40
CA ASN A 371 -5.38 -23.14 -17.45
C ASN A 371 -5.50 -22.23 -18.69
N SER A 372 -6.26 -21.14 -18.63
CA SER A 372 -6.48 -20.25 -19.79
C SER A 372 -5.57 -19.03 -19.82
N SER A 373 -5.12 -18.54 -18.66
CA SER A 373 -4.32 -17.31 -18.58
C SER A 373 -2.99 -17.45 -19.32
N LYS A 374 -2.64 -16.42 -20.09
CA LYS A 374 -1.38 -16.35 -20.86
C LYS A 374 -0.35 -15.45 -20.17
N PHE A 375 -0.65 -14.96 -18.97
CA PHE A 375 0.24 -14.10 -18.22
C PHE A 375 1.35 -14.94 -17.59
N LYS A 376 2.61 -14.61 -17.86
CA LYS A 376 3.75 -15.39 -17.36
C LYS A 376 4.13 -14.95 -15.96
N MET A 377 4.54 -15.89 -15.11
CA MET A 377 5.19 -15.62 -13.84
C MET A 377 6.52 -16.37 -13.80
N SER A 378 7.59 -15.71 -13.39
CA SER A 378 8.89 -16.39 -13.25
C SER A 378 9.84 -15.71 -12.28
N ARG A 379 10.84 -16.44 -11.76
CA ARG A 379 11.90 -15.91 -10.89
C ARG A 379 11.32 -15.21 -9.66
N VAL A 380 10.68 -16.01 -8.83
CA VAL A 380 10.08 -15.57 -7.56
C VAL A 380 10.81 -16.26 -6.43
N THR A 381 11.25 -15.50 -5.45
CA THR A 381 12.10 -16.00 -4.37
C THR A 381 11.58 -15.56 -3.01
N TRP A 382 11.42 -16.51 -2.10
CA TRP A 382 11.15 -16.26 -0.68
C TRP A 382 12.24 -16.88 0.19
N ARG A 383 12.90 -16.09 1.04
CA ARG A 383 14.01 -16.59 1.87
C ARG A 383 13.89 -16.17 3.33
N ASN A 384 14.38 -17.00 4.25
CA ASN A 384 14.42 -16.69 5.68
C ASN A 384 13.04 -16.26 6.22
N VAL A 385 12.09 -17.21 6.22
CA VAL A 385 10.70 -16.99 6.64
C VAL A 385 10.44 -17.81 7.88
N THR A 386 10.13 -17.16 9.00
CA THR A 386 9.99 -17.81 10.31
C THR A 386 8.73 -17.40 11.04
N GLY A 387 8.09 -18.35 11.73
CA GLY A 387 7.00 -18.05 12.66
C GLY A 387 5.81 -19.00 12.55
N THR A 388 4.62 -18.52 12.93
CA THR A 388 3.43 -19.37 13.07
C THR A 388 2.29 -19.05 12.12
N VAL A 389 1.49 -20.07 11.81
CA VAL A 389 0.18 -19.97 11.16
C VAL A 389 -0.92 -20.53 12.06
N ASN A 390 -2.17 -20.21 11.76
CA ASN A 390 -3.32 -20.76 12.49
C ASN A 390 -3.49 -22.27 12.22
N LYS A 391 -4.14 -22.97 13.15
CA LYS A 391 -4.40 -24.43 13.11
C LYS A 391 -5.09 -24.96 11.85
N ASP A 392 -5.83 -24.10 11.16
CA ASP A 392 -6.60 -24.47 9.98
C ASP A 392 -5.76 -24.42 8.69
N VAL A 393 -4.58 -23.81 8.73
CA VAL A 393 -3.62 -23.77 7.62
C VAL A 393 -2.87 -25.10 7.53
N LYS A 394 -2.80 -25.69 6.33
CA LYS A 394 -2.25 -27.05 6.12
C LYS A 394 -1.00 -27.08 5.25
N ASP A 395 -0.77 -26.03 4.49
CA ASP A 395 0.31 -25.93 3.51
C ASP A 395 1.05 -24.61 3.63
N VAL A 396 2.33 -24.64 3.24
CA VAL A 396 3.20 -23.47 3.18
C VAL A 396 2.94 -22.69 1.89
N GLY A 397 2.71 -23.41 0.79
CA GLY A 397 2.48 -22.81 -0.51
C GLY A 397 1.46 -23.55 -1.36
N SER A 398 0.68 -22.77 -2.13
CA SER A 398 -0.29 -23.29 -3.09
C SER A 398 -0.20 -22.51 -4.39
N PHE A 399 0.31 -23.15 -5.44
CA PHE A 399 0.68 -22.53 -6.71
C PHE A 399 -0.12 -23.11 -7.87
N GLN A 400 -1.17 -22.39 -8.27
CA GLN A 400 -1.94 -22.67 -9.46
C GLN A 400 -1.34 -21.87 -10.62
N CYS A 401 -0.56 -22.52 -11.49
CA CYS A 401 -0.01 -21.90 -12.69
C CYS A 401 -0.71 -22.41 -13.95
N SER A 402 -0.98 -21.49 -14.87
CA SER A 402 -1.72 -21.76 -16.11
C SER A 402 -0.82 -22.42 -17.15
N SER A 403 -1.26 -23.56 -17.68
CA SER A 403 -0.59 -24.21 -18.81
C SER A 403 -0.60 -23.36 -20.09
N ALA A 404 -1.59 -22.49 -20.30
CA ALA A 404 -1.60 -21.56 -21.44
C ALA A 404 -0.52 -20.48 -21.38
N ALA A 405 0.04 -20.20 -20.19
CA ALA A 405 1.24 -19.37 -20.02
C ALA A 405 2.54 -20.18 -20.15
N GLY A 406 2.45 -21.51 -20.34
CA GLY A 406 3.57 -22.43 -20.25
C GLY A 406 4.06 -22.64 -18.82
N GLY A 407 3.17 -22.52 -17.82
CA GLY A 407 3.50 -22.70 -16.40
C GLY A 407 4.21 -21.51 -15.74
N CYS A 408 4.54 -21.65 -14.45
CA CYS A 408 5.41 -20.72 -13.73
C CYS A 408 6.83 -21.28 -13.64
N ASP A 409 7.85 -20.45 -13.83
CA ASP A 409 9.25 -20.89 -13.83
C ASP A 409 10.06 -20.31 -12.67
N ASP A 410 11.03 -21.07 -12.18
CA ASP A 410 12.08 -20.61 -11.27
C ASP A 410 11.54 -19.98 -9.97
N PHE A 411 10.59 -20.67 -9.34
CA PHE A 411 10.16 -20.34 -7.98
C PHE A 411 11.14 -20.97 -6.98
N GLU A 412 11.69 -20.16 -6.08
CA GLU A 412 12.72 -20.57 -5.13
C GLU A 412 12.30 -20.23 -3.71
N VAL A 413 12.49 -21.19 -2.80
CA VAL A 413 12.36 -20.96 -1.37
C VAL A 413 13.62 -21.40 -0.64
N SER A 414 14.02 -20.69 0.40
CA SER A 414 15.09 -21.14 1.29
C SER A 414 14.80 -20.73 2.73
N ASP A 415 15.25 -21.54 3.68
CA ASP A 415 15.19 -21.22 5.11
C ASP A 415 13.77 -20.90 5.59
N ILE A 416 12.83 -21.81 5.26
CA ILE A 416 11.43 -21.73 5.69
C ILE A 416 11.24 -22.52 6.98
N ASP A 417 10.90 -21.82 8.06
CA ASP A 417 10.61 -22.39 9.37
C ASP A 417 9.25 -21.92 9.87
N VAL A 418 8.21 -22.52 9.29
CA VAL A 418 6.81 -22.19 9.53
C VAL A 418 6.15 -23.31 10.32
N TRP A 419 5.49 -22.94 11.42
CA TRP A 419 4.85 -23.89 12.33
C TRP A 419 3.35 -23.60 12.46
N VAL A 420 2.55 -24.63 12.64
CA VAL A 420 1.19 -24.44 13.17
C VAL A 420 1.31 -23.95 14.61
N ASP A 421 0.54 -22.94 15.01
CA ASP A 421 0.57 -22.40 16.36
C ASP A 421 0.25 -23.49 17.41
N GLY A 422 1.26 -23.85 18.21
CA GLY A 422 1.19 -24.96 19.17
C GLY A 422 1.15 -26.36 18.55
N GLY A 423 1.49 -26.50 17.26
CA GLY A 423 1.44 -27.75 16.50
C GLY A 423 2.74 -28.04 15.74
N ASP A 424 2.60 -28.83 14.68
CA ASP A 424 3.73 -29.33 13.89
C ASP A 424 4.27 -28.29 12.90
N LYS A 425 5.52 -28.52 12.46
CA LYS A 425 6.13 -27.78 11.36
C LYS A 425 5.36 -28.06 10.06
N LEU A 426 5.12 -27.00 9.27
CA LEU A 426 4.54 -27.11 7.94
C LEU A 426 5.62 -27.22 6.87
N ASP A 427 5.42 -28.15 5.93
CA ASP A 427 6.31 -28.34 4.78
C ASP A 427 5.55 -28.83 3.52
N SER A 428 4.22 -28.70 3.49
CA SER A 428 3.42 -29.10 2.32
C SER A 428 3.37 -27.98 1.28
N TRP A 429 3.53 -28.34 0.01
CA TRP A 429 3.44 -27.44 -1.13
C TRP A 429 2.56 -28.05 -2.24
N HIS A 430 1.53 -27.32 -2.64
CA HIS A 430 0.66 -27.71 -3.75
C HIS A 430 1.02 -26.97 -5.02
N CYS A 431 1.13 -27.65 -6.15
CA CYS A 431 1.57 -27.03 -7.41
C CYS A 431 0.86 -27.61 -8.63
N GLU A 432 0.56 -26.73 -9.58
CA GLU A 432 0.12 -27.08 -10.92
C GLU A 432 0.99 -26.30 -11.92
N ASN A 433 1.59 -26.98 -12.91
CA ASN A 433 2.44 -26.39 -13.95
C ASN A 433 3.57 -25.48 -13.42
N VAL A 434 4.26 -25.90 -12.36
CA VAL A 434 5.44 -25.23 -11.84
C VAL A 434 6.70 -25.93 -12.36
N HIS A 435 7.68 -25.18 -12.82
CA HIS A 435 8.89 -25.69 -13.45
C HIS A 435 10.15 -25.03 -12.88
N GLY A 436 11.25 -25.79 -12.80
CA GLY A 436 12.54 -25.28 -12.31
C GLY A 436 12.52 -24.82 -10.84
N ASN A 437 11.54 -25.26 -10.05
CA ASN A 437 11.43 -24.87 -8.65
C ASN A 437 12.60 -25.38 -7.80
N LYS A 438 12.96 -24.62 -6.76
CA LYS A 438 14.08 -24.91 -5.85
C LYS A 438 13.66 -24.73 -4.40
N GLY A 439 14.12 -25.65 -3.54
CA GLY A 439 13.91 -25.59 -2.09
C GLY A 439 12.56 -26.10 -1.58
N PHE A 440 11.69 -26.61 -2.47
CA PHE A 440 10.45 -27.30 -2.10
C PHE A 440 10.10 -28.37 -3.13
N THR A 441 9.33 -29.38 -2.71
CA THR A 441 8.80 -30.43 -3.58
C THR A 441 7.30 -30.23 -3.75
N CYS A 442 6.82 -30.26 -4.99
CA CYS A 442 5.40 -30.19 -5.29
C CYS A 442 4.72 -31.53 -4.99
N ASN A 443 3.74 -31.53 -4.08
CA ASN A 443 3.06 -32.73 -3.63
C ASN A 443 1.88 -33.10 -4.56
N ASP A 444 0.88 -32.23 -4.61
CA ASP A 444 -0.38 -32.42 -5.34
C ASP A 444 -0.82 -31.09 -6.00
N PRO A 445 -1.70 -31.12 -7.02
CA PRO A 445 -2.30 -29.89 -7.54
C PRO A 445 -3.09 -29.16 -6.44
N PRO A 446 -3.18 -27.81 -6.48
CA PRO A 446 -3.98 -27.03 -5.56
C PRO A 446 -5.43 -27.53 -5.51
N PRO A 447 -6.07 -27.57 -4.32
CA PRO A 447 -7.49 -27.88 -4.23
C PRO A 447 -8.29 -26.92 -5.11
N GLN A 448 -9.04 -27.44 -6.08
CA GLN A 448 -9.89 -26.59 -6.90
C GLN A 448 -11.00 -26.01 -6.01
N LYS A 449 -11.09 -24.67 -5.94
CA LYS A 449 -12.24 -24.03 -5.31
C LYS A 449 -13.48 -24.43 -6.11
N SER A 450 -14.38 -25.21 -5.50
CA SER A 450 -15.75 -25.35 -6.00
C SER A 450 -16.37 -23.96 -5.96
N GLY A 451 -16.52 -23.34 -7.12
CA GLY A 451 -17.02 -21.96 -7.24
C GLY A 451 -18.52 -21.87 -7.34
#